data_AF-A0A2W5C1A8-F1
#
_entry.id   AF-A0A2W5C1A8-F1
#
_cell.length_a   1.000
_cell.length_b   1.000
_cell.length_c   1.000
_cell.angle_alpha   90.00
_cell.angle_beta   90.00
_cell.angle_gamma   90.00
#
_symmetry.space_group_name_H-M   'P 1'
#
loop_
_entity.id
_entity.type
_entity.pdbx_description
1 polymer ?
#
loop_
_entity_poly.entity_id
_entity_poly.type
_entity_poly.pdbx_seq_one_letter_code
_entity_poly.pdbx_strand_id
1 'polypeptide(L)'
;DYGMLERWFRVSRDLNPRSDFVPVLAAYYFGGLDGYPDKISHVVNYLALAGEDDYPQKWRWLAQAVYLARYKEENLPRALELANRLATLDADTAAWARQMPAFVQLEMGNNEAAYEVMIRMLASEADKLHPNEVNFMREFICTRALDAARAARNPICGVNP
;
A
#
# COMPACT_ATOMS: atom_id res chain seq x y z
N ASP A 1 -13.27 -8.09 22.88
CA ASP A 1 -11.81 -8.27 22.93
C ASP A 1 -11.32 -8.46 21.49
N TYR A 2 -10.43 -7.58 21.00
CA TYR A 2 -9.90 -7.64 19.64
C TYR A 2 -8.75 -8.64 19.47
N GLY A 3 -8.03 -8.97 20.54
CA GLY A 3 -7.02 -10.04 20.50
C GLY A 3 -7.67 -11.41 20.29
N MET A 4 -8.84 -11.65 20.89
CA MET A 4 -9.62 -12.87 20.61
C MET A 4 -10.18 -12.88 19.18
N LEU A 5 -10.62 -11.73 18.67
CA LEU A 5 -11.11 -11.58 17.31
C LEU A 5 -10.02 -11.87 16.28
N GLU A 6 -8.81 -11.34 16.48
CA GLU A 6 -7.66 -11.63 15.61
C GLU A 6 -7.36 -13.14 15.55
N ARG A 7 -7.37 -13.83 16.69
CA ARG A 7 -7.20 -15.29 16.74
C ARG A 7 -8.30 -16.01 15.96
N TRP A 8 -9.54 -15.57 16.09
CA TRP A 8 -10.66 -16.16 15.34
C TRP A 8 -10.53 -15.96 13.83
N PHE A 9 -10.11 -14.77 13.39
CA PHE A 9 -9.83 -14.52 11.98
C PHE A 9 -8.72 -15.43 11.44
N ARG A 10 -7.62 -15.59 12.19
CA ARG A 10 -6.51 -16.48 11.83
C ARG A 10 -6.97 -17.93 11.68
N VAL A 11 -7.71 -18.47 12.66
CA VAL A 11 -8.28 -19.82 12.57
C VAL A 11 -9.18 -19.96 11.34
N SER A 12 -10.00 -18.94 11.06
CA SER A 12 -10.91 -18.98 9.91
C SER A 12 -10.16 -18.96 8.57
N ARG A 13 -9.07 -18.18 8.47
CA ARG A 13 -8.14 -18.21 7.34
C ARG A 13 -7.50 -19.59 7.21
N ASP A 14 -6.98 -20.16 8.30
CA ASP A 14 -6.29 -21.46 8.25
C ASP A 14 -7.23 -22.60 7.81
N LEU A 15 -8.52 -22.51 8.14
CA LEU A 15 -9.55 -23.44 7.68
C LEU A 15 -9.90 -23.28 6.19
N ASN A 16 -9.89 -22.05 5.67
CA ASN A 16 -10.16 -21.77 4.26
C ASN A 16 -9.41 -20.53 3.77
N PRO A 17 -8.12 -20.66 3.39
CA PRO A 17 -7.28 -19.51 3.06
C PRO A 17 -7.67 -18.87 1.72
N ARG A 18 -8.43 -19.58 0.89
CA ARG A 18 -8.98 -19.03 -0.36
C ARG A 18 -10.12 -18.05 -0.12
N SER A 19 -10.88 -18.20 0.96
CA SER A 19 -12.03 -17.35 1.25
C SER A 19 -11.61 -15.89 1.47
N ASP A 20 -12.35 -14.98 0.85
CA ASP A 20 -12.23 -13.55 1.06
C ASP A 20 -13.27 -13.00 2.03
N PHE A 21 -14.21 -13.84 2.50
CA PHE A 21 -15.28 -13.39 3.38
C PHE A 21 -14.75 -12.82 4.70
N VAL A 22 -13.81 -13.52 5.35
CA VAL A 22 -13.26 -13.08 6.63
C VAL A 22 -12.34 -11.87 6.48
N PRO A 23 -11.43 -11.79 5.48
CA PRO A 23 -10.73 -10.56 5.16
C PRO A 23 -11.64 -9.35 4.88
N VAL A 24 -12.74 -9.52 4.12
CA VAL A 24 -13.74 -8.46 3.89
C VAL A 24 -14.35 -8.01 5.22
N LEU A 25 -14.80 -8.95 6.06
CA LEU A 25 -15.38 -8.63 7.36
C LEU A 25 -14.39 -7.88 8.26
N ALA A 26 -13.14 -8.35 8.32
CA ALA A 26 -12.09 -7.71 9.09
C ALA A 26 -11.80 -6.30 8.58
N ALA A 27 -11.62 -6.12 7.27
CA ALA A 27 -11.29 -4.85 6.64
C ALA A 27 -12.37 -3.78 6.80
N TYR A 28 -13.62 -4.12 6.49
CA TYR A 28 -14.68 -3.11 6.33
C TYR A 28 -15.57 -2.96 7.55
N TYR A 29 -15.82 -4.03 8.30
CA TYR A 29 -16.65 -3.95 9.51
C TYR A 29 -15.78 -3.60 10.73
N PHE A 30 -14.77 -4.42 11.01
CA PHE A 30 -13.93 -4.22 12.20
C PHE A 30 -12.83 -3.17 11.99
N GLY A 31 -12.36 -2.99 10.76
CA GLY A 31 -11.41 -1.94 10.37
C GLY A 31 -12.06 -0.56 10.18
N GLY A 32 -13.40 -0.48 10.20
CA GLY A 32 -14.15 0.77 10.07
C GLY A 32 -14.24 1.60 11.37
N LEU A 33 -13.60 1.17 12.46
CA LEU A 33 -13.62 1.91 13.72
C LEU A 33 -12.72 3.15 13.68
N ASP A 34 -13.23 4.26 14.22
CA ASP A 34 -12.47 5.50 14.42
C ASP A 34 -12.10 5.70 15.89
N GLY A 35 -10.90 6.22 16.16
CA GLY A 35 -10.45 6.54 17.52
C GLY A 35 -10.05 5.33 18.38
N TYR A 36 -9.80 4.17 17.76
CA TYR A 36 -9.37 2.94 18.47
C TYR A 36 -8.14 2.29 17.82
N PRO A 37 -6.98 2.96 17.78
CA PRO A 37 -5.78 2.45 17.12
C PRO A 37 -5.36 1.06 17.62
N ASP A 38 -5.45 0.80 18.93
CA ASP A 38 -5.12 -0.51 19.51
C ASP A 38 -6.01 -1.65 18.96
N LYS A 39 -7.29 -1.37 18.70
CA LYS A 39 -8.21 -2.35 18.10
C LYS A 39 -7.88 -2.56 16.63
N ILE A 40 -7.60 -1.47 15.90
CA ILE A 40 -7.22 -1.55 14.49
C ILE A 40 -5.91 -2.33 14.32
N SER A 41 -4.96 -2.23 15.27
CA SER A 41 -3.71 -3.01 15.27
C SER A 41 -3.90 -4.51 15.10
N HIS A 42 -4.93 -5.06 15.73
CA HIS A 42 -5.31 -6.47 15.60
C HIS A 42 -5.88 -6.79 14.20
N VAL A 43 -6.65 -5.88 13.61
CA VAL A 43 -7.18 -6.01 12.25
C VAL A 43 -6.05 -5.96 11.23
N VAL A 44 -5.12 -5.01 11.38
CA VAL A 44 -3.94 -4.85 10.53
C VAL A 44 -3.04 -6.09 10.59
N ASN A 45 -2.79 -6.64 11.78
CA ASN A 45 -2.04 -7.89 11.95
C ASN A 45 -2.63 -9.03 11.11
N TYR A 46 -3.95 -9.20 11.19
CA TYR A 46 -4.63 -10.25 10.45
C TYR A 46 -4.60 -10.00 8.93
N LEU A 47 -4.93 -8.79 8.48
CA LEU A 47 -4.97 -8.46 7.06
C LEU A 47 -3.60 -8.54 6.39
N ALA A 48 -2.53 -8.17 7.10
CA ALA A 48 -1.16 -8.33 6.61
C ALA A 48 -0.85 -9.80 6.31
N LEU A 49 -1.28 -10.73 7.17
CA LEU A 49 -1.05 -12.16 6.99
C LEU A 49 -1.95 -12.81 5.95
N ALA A 50 -3.21 -12.36 5.86
CA ALA A 50 -4.12 -12.79 4.80
C ALA A 50 -3.67 -12.28 3.43
N GLY A 51 -2.96 -11.14 3.41
CA GLY A 51 -2.47 -10.54 2.17
C GLY A 51 -1.20 -11.18 1.60
N GLU A 52 -0.49 -11.96 2.42
CA GLU A 52 0.70 -12.72 2.03
C GLU A 52 0.38 -14.19 1.69
N ASP A 53 -0.90 -14.57 1.69
CA ASP A 53 -1.30 -15.87 1.19
C ASP A 53 -1.01 -16.00 -0.31
N ASP A 54 -0.43 -17.14 -0.71
CA ASP A 54 -0.12 -17.48 -2.10
C ASP A 54 -1.39 -17.91 -2.87
N TYR A 55 -2.32 -16.96 -2.99
CA TYR A 55 -3.49 -17.04 -3.85
C TYR A 55 -3.66 -15.74 -4.62
N PRO A 56 -4.20 -15.80 -5.85
CA PRO A 56 -4.41 -14.62 -6.67
C PRO A 56 -5.17 -13.53 -5.92
N GLN A 57 -4.75 -12.28 -6.10
CA GLN A 57 -5.41 -11.09 -5.55
C GLN A 57 -5.36 -10.95 -4.01
N LYS A 58 -4.73 -11.87 -3.26
CA LYS A 58 -4.66 -11.74 -1.78
C LYS A 58 -3.90 -10.51 -1.34
N TRP A 59 -2.90 -10.07 -2.11
CA TRP A 59 -2.13 -8.85 -1.90
C TRP A 59 -2.99 -7.61 -1.54
N ARG A 60 -4.25 -7.55 -2.00
CA ARG A 60 -5.18 -6.46 -1.66
C ARG A 60 -5.46 -6.33 -0.16
N TRP A 61 -5.37 -7.42 0.60
CA TRP A 61 -5.54 -7.40 2.04
C TRP A 61 -4.33 -6.78 2.74
N LEU A 62 -3.11 -7.01 2.22
CA LEU A 62 -1.93 -6.31 2.67
C LEU A 62 -2.01 -4.82 2.29
N ALA A 63 -2.51 -4.48 1.11
CA ALA A 63 -2.79 -3.07 0.74
C ALA A 63 -3.80 -2.40 1.69
N GLN A 64 -4.85 -3.11 2.10
CA GLN A 64 -5.78 -2.63 3.11
C GLN A 64 -5.13 -2.48 4.49
N ALA A 65 -4.21 -3.38 4.86
CA ALA A 65 -3.44 -3.27 6.10
C ALA A 65 -2.55 -2.01 6.10
N VAL A 66 -1.92 -1.68 4.96
CA VAL A 66 -1.18 -0.42 4.77
C VAL A 66 -2.11 0.78 4.99
N TYR A 67 -3.29 0.79 4.35
CA TYR A 67 -4.27 1.87 4.51
C TYR A 67 -4.69 2.07 5.97
N LEU A 68 -5.05 1.00 6.67
CA LEU A 68 -5.48 1.08 8.07
C LEU A 68 -4.34 1.52 9.00
N ALA A 69 -3.12 0.99 8.80
CA ALA A 69 -1.94 1.42 9.56
C ALA A 69 -1.67 2.92 9.36
N ARG A 70 -1.84 3.40 8.12
CA ARG A 70 -1.61 4.80 7.75
C ARG A 70 -2.64 5.76 8.33
N TYR A 71 -3.93 5.45 8.17
CA TYR A 71 -5.01 6.44 8.43
C TYR A 71 -5.85 6.18 9.66
N LYS A 72 -5.85 4.95 10.21
CA LYS A 72 -6.67 4.57 11.36
C LYS A 72 -5.82 4.33 12.62
N GLU A 73 -4.64 3.73 12.45
CA GLU A 73 -3.64 3.68 13.51
C GLU A 73 -2.74 4.92 13.57
N GLU A 74 -2.66 5.68 12.47
CA GLU A 74 -1.73 6.81 12.31
C GLU A 74 -0.26 6.40 12.56
N ASN A 75 0.09 5.15 12.25
CA ASN A 75 1.41 4.57 12.44
C ASN A 75 2.14 4.46 11.09
N LEU A 76 2.71 5.58 10.64
CA LEU A 76 3.43 5.66 9.37
C LEU A 76 4.63 4.70 9.26
N PRO A 77 5.47 4.47 10.30
CA PRO A 77 6.53 3.47 10.23
C PRO A 77 6.01 2.06 9.91
N ARG A 78 4.92 1.64 10.57
CA ARG A 78 4.29 0.34 10.29
C ARG A 78 3.65 0.31 8.90
N ALA A 79 2.99 1.39 8.49
CA ALA A 79 2.43 1.50 7.14
C ALA A 79 3.52 1.34 6.08
N LEU A 80 4.69 1.93 6.29
CA LEU A 80 5.83 1.83 5.37
C LEU A 80 6.40 0.41 5.35
N GLU A 81 6.55 -0.25 6.50
CA GLU A 81 6.97 -1.66 6.58
C GLU A 81 6.04 -2.55 5.74
N LEU A 82 4.73 -2.44 5.95
CA LEU A 82 3.72 -3.20 5.22
C LEU A 82 3.71 -2.86 3.72
N ALA A 83 3.91 -1.60 3.37
CA ALA A 83 3.96 -1.15 1.98
C ALA A 83 5.18 -1.72 1.25
N ASN A 84 6.33 -1.78 1.92
CA ASN A 84 7.54 -2.39 1.36
C ASN A 84 7.34 -3.90 1.12
N ARG A 85 6.72 -4.61 2.07
CA ARG A 85 6.34 -6.03 1.89
C ARG A 85 5.42 -6.20 0.68
N LEU A 86 4.39 -5.36 0.56
CA LEU A 86 3.46 -5.36 -0.57
C LEU A 86 4.17 -5.15 -1.91
N ALA A 87 5.13 -4.23 -1.96
CA ALA A 87 5.89 -3.95 -3.18
C ALA A 87 6.79 -5.12 -3.63
N THR A 88 7.11 -6.05 -2.74
CA THR A 88 7.91 -7.26 -3.04
C THR A 88 7.09 -8.48 -3.43
N LEU A 89 5.75 -8.41 -3.38
CA LEU A 89 4.89 -9.52 -3.82
C LEU A 89 4.94 -9.72 -5.34
N ASP A 90 4.48 -10.89 -5.77
CA ASP A 90 4.59 -11.38 -7.16
C ASP A 90 3.96 -10.46 -8.22
N ALA A 91 4.29 -10.77 -9.48
CA ALA A 91 3.94 -9.98 -10.66
C ALA A 91 2.43 -9.76 -10.88
N ASP A 92 1.54 -10.54 -10.25
CA ASP A 92 0.09 -10.34 -10.32
C ASP A 92 -0.40 -9.15 -9.47
N THR A 93 0.47 -8.62 -8.59
CA THR A 93 0.20 -7.43 -7.80
C THR A 93 -0.02 -6.23 -8.73
N ALA A 94 -1.05 -5.44 -8.48
CA ALA A 94 -1.31 -4.25 -9.30
C ALA A 94 -0.18 -3.22 -9.13
N ALA A 95 0.15 -2.50 -10.20
CA ALA A 95 1.23 -1.51 -10.19
C ALA A 95 1.04 -0.45 -9.10
N TRP A 96 -0.17 0.09 -8.94
CA TRP A 96 -0.50 1.04 -7.88
C TRP A 96 -0.21 0.50 -6.47
N ALA A 97 -0.38 -0.81 -6.25
CA ALA A 97 -0.14 -1.44 -4.95
C ALA A 97 1.36 -1.49 -4.66
N ARG A 98 2.19 -1.74 -5.68
CA ARG A 98 3.65 -1.64 -5.57
C ARG A 98 4.15 -0.20 -5.38
N GLN A 99 3.36 0.81 -5.74
CA GLN A 99 3.67 2.23 -5.52
C GLN A 99 3.42 2.70 -4.07
N MET A 100 2.71 1.92 -3.25
CA MET A 100 2.36 2.27 -1.86
C MET A 100 3.52 2.81 -1.00
N PRO A 101 4.77 2.26 -1.07
CA PRO A 101 5.89 2.81 -0.32
C PRO A 101 6.13 4.29 -0.59
N ALA A 102 6.01 4.74 -1.84
CA ALA A 102 6.20 6.15 -2.19
C ALA A 102 5.14 7.04 -1.56
N PHE A 103 3.88 6.58 -1.48
CA PHE A 103 2.80 7.34 -0.87
C PHE A 103 2.98 7.51 0.63
N VAL A 104 3.47 6.47 1.32
CA VAL A 104 3.74 6.53 2.75
C VAL A 104 4.97 7.40 3.01
N GLN A 105 6.05 7.22 2.24
CA GLN A 105 7.26 8.05 2.36
C GLN A 105 6.96 9.54 2.18
N LEU A 106 6.11 9.89 1.21
CA LEU A 106 5.71 11.27 0.99
C LEU A 106 4.97 11.85 2.21
N GLU A 107 4.06 11.09 2.82
CA GLU A 107 3.36 11.53 4.03
C GLU A 107 4.28 11.66 5.25
N MET A 108 5.31 10.82 5.33
CA MET A 108 6.38 10.96 6.32
C MET A 108 7.29 12.19 6.08
N GLY A 109 7.12 12.91 4.96
CA GLY A 109 7.98 14.03 4.56
C GLY A 109 9.27 13.60 3.86
N ASN A 110 9.42 12.32 3.54
CA ASN A 110 10.60 11.75 2.89
C ASN A 110 10.48 11.84 1.37
N ASN A 111 10.41 13.07 0.86
CA ASN A 111 10.18 13.38 -0.55
C ASN A 111 11.19 12.70 -1.49
N GLU A 112 12.46 12.62 -1.09
CA GLU A 112 13.50 11.94 -1.88
C GLU A 112 13.24 10.44 -2.00
N ALA A 113 12.87 9.79 -0.89
CA ALA A 113 12.56 8.36 -0.92
C ALA A 113 11.32 8.07 -1.75
N ALA A 114 10.30 8.94 -1.68
CA ALA A 114 9.10 8.83 -2.52
C ALA A 114 9.44 8.98 -4.01
N TYR A 115 10.30 9.94 -4.36
CA TYR A 115 10.81 10.12 -5.72
C TYR A 115 11.56 8.87 -6.22
N GLU A 116 12.51 8.37 -5.44
CA GLU A 116 13.36 7.22 -5.80
C GLU A 116 12.55 5.94 -6.08
N VAL A 117 11.51 5.68 -5.28
CA VAL A 117 10.61 4.55 -5.52
C VAL A 117 9.90 4.71 -6.87
N MET A 118 9.26 5.87 -7.10
CA MET A 118 8.47 6.11 -8.30
C MET A 118 9.30 6.14 -9.58
N ILE A 119 10.46 6.80 -9.56
CA ILE A 119 11.32 6.89 -10.75
C ILE A 119 11.91 5.53 -11.12
N ARG A 120 12.26 4.70 -10.13
CA ARG A 120 12.75 3.34 -10.36
C ARG A 120 11.69 2.47 -11.01
N MET A 121 10.45 2.52 -10.51
CA MET A 121 9.33 1.80 -11.11
C MET A 121 9.08 2.29 -12.54
N LEU A 122 9.08 3.60 -12.76
CA LEU A 122 8.88 4.18 -14.10
C LEU A 122 9.96 3.72 -15.07
N ALA A 123 11.23 3.73 -14.64
CA ALA A 123 12.36 3.32 -15.48
C ALA A 123 12.37 1.83 -15.85
N SER A 124 11.78 0.97 -15.01
CA SER A 124 11.83 -0.49 -15.17
C SER A 124 10.55 -1.12 -15.72
N GLU A 125 9.40 -0.42 -15.60
CA GLU A 125 8.09 -0.97 -15.95
C GLU A 125 7.26 -0.09 -16.92
N ALA A 126 7.71 1.11 -17.31
CA ALA A 126 6.90 2.02 -18.12
C ALA A 126 6.31 1.41 -19.41
N ASP A 127 7.01 0.46 -20.04
CA ASP A 127 6.59 -0.25 -21.25
C ASP A 127 5.47 -1.28 -21.00
N LYS A 128 5.32 -1.73 -19.76
CA LYS A 128 4.33 -2.75 -19.33
C LYS A 128 3.11 -2.14 -18.65
N LEU A 129 3.20 -0.87 -18.25
CA LEU A 129 2.14 -0.17 -17.55
C LEU A 129 1.12 0.43 -18.51
N HIS A 130 -0.13 0.53 -18.02
CA HIS A 130 -1.15 1.29 -18.72
C HIS A 130 -0.74 2.78 -18.79
N PRO A 131 -0.99 3.51 -19.89
CA PRO A 131 -0.60 4.92 -20.01
C PRO A 131 -1.06 5.81 -18.86
N ASN A 132 -2.23 5.54 -18.29
CA ASN A 132 -2.73 6.27 -17.11
C ASN A 132 -1.87 6.08 -15.86
N GLU A 133 -1.28 4.89 -15.65
CA GLU A 133 -0.35 4.64 -14.53
C GLU A 133 0.94 5.43 -14.75
N VAL A 134 1.48 5.42 -15.97
CA VAL A 134 2.66 6.20 -16.36
C VAL A 134 2.43 7.70 -16.15
N ASN A 135 1.27 8.21 -16.57
CA ASN A 135 0.89 9.61 -16.39
C ASN A 135 0.72 9.97 -14.92
N PHE A 136 0.08 9.10 -14.14
CA PHE A 136 -0.04 9.28 -12.69
C PHE A 136 1.33 9.34 -12.01
N MET A 137 2.24 8.42 -12.32
CA MET A 137 3.58 8.41 -11.72
C MET A 137 4.38 9.65 -12.08
N ARG A 138 4.28 10.12 -13.34
CA ARG A 138 4.90 11.37 -13.78
C ARG A 138 4.32 12.56 -13.01
N GLU A 139 3.00 12.67 -12.93
CA GLU A 139 2.32 13.72 -12.18
C GLU A 139 2.78 13.71 -10.72
N PHE A 140 2.70 12.57 -10.05
CA PHE A 140 3.13 12.40 -8.67
C PHE A 140 4.56 12.88 -8.44
N ILE A 141 5.51 12.49 -9.30
CA ILE A 141 6.90 12.90 -9.19
C ILE A 141 7.02 14.43 -9.32
N CYS A 142 6.38 15.00 -10.34
CA CYS A 142 6.59 16.39 -10.72
C CYS A 142 5.82 17.40 -9.88
N THR A 143 4.71 17.00 -9.27
CA THR A 143 3.83 17.89 -8.48
C THR A 143 3.91 17.64 -6.97
N ARG A 144 4.27 16.42 -6.54
CA ARG A 144 4.23 16.01 -5.12
C ARG A 144 5.59 15.67 -4.55
N ALA A 145 6.40 14.86 -5.25
CA ALA A 145 7.66 14.37 -4.71
C ALA A 145 8.81 15.40 -4.87
N LEU A 146 8.86 16.12 -5.99
CA LEU A 146 9.88 17.13 -6.24
C LEU A 146 9.41 18.53 -5.86
N ASP A 147 10.35 19.36 -5.39
CA ASP A 147 10.14 20.81 -5.34
C ASP A 147 10.13 21.41 -6.75
N ALA A 148 9.61 22.63 -6.89
CA ALA A 148 9.46 23.30 -8.18
C ALA A 148 10.78 23.48 -8.94
N ALA A 149 11.90 23.70 -8.23
CA ALA A 149 13.20 23.93 -8.86
C ALA A 149 13.78 22.62 -9.42
N ARG A 150 13.60 21.50 -8.72
CA ARG A 150 13.99 20.16 -9.18
C ARG A 150 13.08 19.66 -10.28
N ALA A 151 11.77 19.88 -10.17
CA ALA A 151 10.82 19.53 -11.22
C ALA A 151 11.15 20.22 -12.54
N ALA A 152 11.46 21.52 -12.52
CA ALA A 152 11.83 22.29 -13.72
C ALA A 152 13.09 21.77 -14.45
N ARG A 153 13.98 21.06 -13.74
CA ARG A 153 15.20 20.46 -14.31
C ARG A 153 15.06 18.97 -14.60
N ASN A 154 13.95 18.33 -14.21
CA ASN A 154 13.78 16.90 -14.36
C ASN A 154 13.27 16.58 -15.79
N PRO A 155 13.98 15.73 -16.57
CA PRO A 155 13.60 15.41 -17.95
C PRO A 155 12.19 14.84 -18.11
N ILE A 156 11.62 14.19 -17.09
CA ILE A 156 10.28 13.59 -17.18
C ILE A 156 9.17 14.62 -16.89
N CYS A 157 9.51 15.74 -16.26
CA CYS A 157 8.57 16.79 -15.85
C CYS A 157 8.35 17.85 -16.92
N GLY A 158 9.20 17.88 -17.95
CA GLY A 158 9.10 18.81 -19.06
C GLY A 158 8.69 18.12 -20.35
N VAL A 159 7.41 17.79 -20.52
CA VAL A 159 6.61 17.83 -21.77
C VAL A 159 5.15 17.60 -21.33
N ASN A 160 4.31 18.64 -21.38
CA ASN A 160 2.86 18.43 -21.56
C ASN A 160 2.63 18.33 -23.08
N PRO A 161 1.96 17.30 -23.61
CA PRO A 161 1.07 17.51 -24.74
C PRO A 161 -0.09 18.44 -24.33
#